data_AF-A0A836XDV4-F1
#
_entry.id   AF-A0A836XDV4-F1
#
_cell.length_a   1.000
_cell.length_b   1.000
_cell.length_c   1.000
_cell.angle_alpha   90.00
_cell.angle_beta   90.00
_cell.angle_gamma   90.00
#
_symmetry.space_group_name_H-M   'P 1'
#
loop_
_entity.id
_entity.type
_entity.pdbx_description
1 polymer ?
#
loop_
_entity_poly.entity_id
_entity_poly.type
_entity_poly.pdbx_seq_one_letter_code
_entity_poly.pdbx_strand_id
1 'polypeptide(L)'
;MQICLEQLDGPGPAGLVRSFGHRRHQSAAHREGVDPEVARWVHESLIFEDRKVGARGADQEVATQDKARQWAPMVFTYLLWIAIFTSAQMLLTSTIEEKSARIIEVLLSSVSSFELMAGKIVGMAAAGLTVVASWVCFIVLVVIIVPLATGNPGALGMLRDIAAEPLYLFSFILYFLMGYLFYAAILVGIGSVCNSIKDAQSLMMPVIIPMMVALFALVPISRDPNGTLAKIMSFIPPFTPFVMMNRAAGPPAIWEYMTTTLLMAIAIYGAVWAAAQIFRIGVLMTGKPPTVRQMARWLSMDRAGTTPRSQEK
;
A
#
# COMPACT_ATOMS: atom_id res chain seq x y z
N MET A 1 -63.56 0.07 -6.63
CA MET A 1 -63.52 0.15 -8.11
C MET A 1 -62.74 1.43 -8.44
N GLN A 2 -61.42 1.51 -8.22
CA GLN A 2 -60.35 0.86 -9.01
C GLN A 2 -60.75 1.00 -10.49
N ILE A 3 -60.28 2.00 -11.24
CA ILE A 3 -58.89 2.40 -11.51
C ILE A 3 -58.90 3.92 -11.79
N CYS A 4 -58.10 4.70 -11.05
CA CYS A 4 -58.05 6.15 -11.14
C CYS A 4 -56.59 6.59 -11.32
N LEU A 5 -56.36 7.48 -12.29
CA LEU A 5 -55.24 8.44 -12.37
C LEU A 5 -53.81 7.91 -12.54
N GLU A 6 -53.38 7.69 -13.78
CA GLU A 6 -51.97 8.00 -14.13
C GLU A 6 -51.82 8.35 -15.61
N GLN A 7 -52.35 9.53 -15.93
CA GLN A 7 -52.11 10.24 -17.17
C GLN A 7 -51.76 11.66 -16.75
N LEU A 8 -50.46 11.91 -16.55
CA LEU A 8 -49.78 13.22 -16.58
C LEU A 8 -48.35 13.02 -16.04
N ASP A 9 -47.40 12.69 -16.92
CA ASP A 9 -46.04 13.21 -16.77
C ASP A 9 -45.39 13.30 -18.15
N GLY A 10 -45.27 14.53 -18.65
CA GLY A 10 -44.54 14.83 -19.88
C GLY A 10 -43.05 14.54 -19.70
N PRO A 11 -42.26 14.49 -20.80
CA PRO A 11 -40.82 14.27 -20.69
C PRO A 11 -40.20 15.45 -19.93
N GLY A 12 -39.61 15.17 -18.76
CA GLY A 12 -38.87 16.15 -17.97
C GLY A 12 -37.72 16.78 -18.76
N PRO A 13 -37.12 17.87 -18.23
CA PRO A 13 -36.12 18.69 -18.96
C PRO A 13 -34.91 17.89 -19.47
N ALA A 14 -34.58 16.73 -18.87
CA ALA A 14 -33.53 15.82 -19.33
C ALA A 14 -33.89 15.02 -20.60
N GLY A 15 -35.18 14.69 -20.81
CA GLY A 15 -35.68 14.01 -22.00
C GLY A 15 -35.74 14.94 -23.22
N LEU A 16 -36.00 16.23 -22.98
CA LEU A 16 -36.00 17.25 -24.03
C LEU A 16 -34.57 17.56 -24.50
N VAL A 17 -33.58 17.57 -23.60
CA VAL A 17 -32.15 17.75 -23.95
C VAL A 17 -31.59 16.51 -24.69
N ARG A 18 -31.94 15.28 -24.27
CA ARG A 18 -31.53 14.05 -24.98
C ARG A 18 -32.13 13.95 -26.39
N SER A 19 -33.40 14.32 -26.56
CA SER A 19 -34.05 14.31 -27.88
C SER A 19 -33.59 15.46 -28.80
N PHE A 20 -33.14 16.60 -28.24
CA PHE A 20 -32.52 17.67 -29.01
C PHE A 20 -31.06 17.36 -29.41
N GLY A 21 -30.28 16.71 -28.55
CA GLY A 21 -28.92 16.25 -28.86
C GLY A 21 -28.90 15.22 -30.00
N HIS A 22 -29.79 14.23 -29.95
CA HIS A 22 -29.90 13.22 -31.02
C HIS A 22 -30.28 13.82 -32.37
N ARG A 23 -31.20 14.79 -32.41
CA ARG A 23 -31.61 15.44 -33.66
C ARG A 23 -30.54 16.35 -34.24
N ARG A 24 -29.75 17.07 -33.43
CA ARG A 24 -28.65 17.91 -33.93
C ARG A 24 -27.49 17.09 -34.51
N HIS A 25 -27.13 15.97 -33.88
CA HIS A 25 -26.03 15.14 -34.37
C HIS A 25 -26.38 14.36 -35.63
N GLN A 26 -27.63 13.88 -35.77
CA GLN A 26 -28.08 13.29 -37.04
C GLN A 26 -28.15 14.33 -38.18
N SER A 27 -28.54 15.58 -37.88
CA SER A 27 -28.56 16.66 -38.87
C SER A 27 -27.16 17.15 -39.26
N ALA A 28 -26.17 17.02 -38.36
CA ALA A 28 -24.77 17.33 -38.63
C ALA A 28 -24.09 16.24 -39.47
N ALA A 29 -24.33 14.95 -39.17
CA ALA A 29 -23.81 13.83 -39.96
C ALA A 29 -24.31 13.84 -41.42
N HIS A 30 -25.52 14.35 -41.66
CA HIS A 30 -26.09 14.46 -43.00
C HIS A 30 -25.44 15.56 -43.87
N ARG A 31 -24.75 16.54 -43.25
CA ARG A 31 -24.01 17.61 -43.98
C ARG A 31 -22.62 17.16 -44.44
N GLU A 32 -22.06 16.12 -43.84
CA GLU A 32 -20.72 15.61 -44.14
C GLU A 32 -20.74 14.31 -44.97
N GLY A 33 -21.91 13.89 -45.47
CA GLY A 33 -22.03 12.73 -46.35
C GLY A 33 -21.70 11.39 -45.66
N VAL A 34 -21.81 11.33 -44.34
CA VAL A 34 -21.53 10.11 -43.57
C VAL A 34 -22.79 9.24 -43.54
N ASP A 35 -22.64 8.00 -43.98
CA ASP A 35 -23.70 7.00 -44.06
C ASP A 35 -24.38 6.78 -42.67
N PRO A 36 -25.73 6.80 -42.58
CA PRO A 36 -26.47 6.60 -41.33
C PRO A 36 -26.16 5.30 -40.56
N GLU A 37 -25.57 4.29 -41.21
CA GLU A 37 -25.09 3.09 -40.51
C GLU A 37 -23.77 3.32 -39.75
N VAL A 38 -22.85 4.10 -40.31
CA VAL A 38 -21.54 4.38 -39.69
C VAL A 38 -21.69 5.21 -38.41
N ALA A 39 -22.65 6.14 -38.38
CA ALA A 39 -22.96 6.91 -37.17
C ALA A 39 -23.53 6.05 -36.02
N ARG A 40 -24.14 4.90 -36.34
CA ARG A 40 -24.66 3.95 -35.35
C ARG A 40 -23.53 3.10 -34.76
N TRP A 41 -22.59 2.68 -35.60
CA TRP A 41 -21.41 1.90 -35.20
C TRP A 41 -20.51 2.65 -34.22
N VAL A 42 -20.34 3.96 -34.40
CA VAL A 42 -19.57 4.82 -33.47
C VAL A 42 -20.21 4.95 -32.08
N HIS A 43 -21.52 4.70 -31.97
CA HIS A 43 -22.26 4.80 -30.72
C HIS A 43 -22.53 3.45 -30.04
N GLU A 44 -22.11 2.34 -30.65
CA GLU A 44 -22.14 1.05 -29.96
C GLU A 44 -21.02 1.02 -28.93
N SER A 45 -21.40 0.98 -27.65
CA SER A 45 -20.43 0.88 -26.56
C SER A 45 -19.70 -0.45 -26.70
N LEU A 46 -18.45 -0.40 -27.18
CA LEU A 46 -17.56 -1.55 -27.22
C LEU A 46 -17.35 -2.08 -25.80
N ILE A 47 -18.01 -3.19 -25.48
CA ILE A 47 -17.75 -3.97 -24.28
C ILE A 47 -16.52 -4.81 -24.61
N PHE A 48 -15.36 -4.41 -24.08
CA PHE A 48 -14.13 -5.20 -24.22
C PHE A 48 -14.25 -6.47 -23.36
N GLU A 49 -14.31 -7.63 -24.02
CA GLU A 49 -14.26 -8.94 -23.38
C GLU A 49 -12.81 -9.46 -23.40
N ASP A 50 -12.16 -9.51 -22.24
CA ASP A 50 -10.77 -9.97 -22.12
C ASP A 50 -10.67 -11.48 -22.40
N ARG A 51 -10.08 -11.86 -23.54
CA ARG A 51 -9.78 -13.26 -23.90
C ARG A 51 -8.29 -13.51 -23.88
N LYS A 52 -7.85 -14.64 -23.30
CA LYS A 52 -6.46 -15.08 -23.38
C LYS A 52 -6.25 -15.81 -24.71
N VAL A 53 -5.29 -15.33 -25.50
CA VAL A 53 -4.87 -15.98 -26.74
C VAL A 53 -3.67 -16.87 -26.45
N GLY A 54 -3.83 -18.18 -26.58
CA GLY A 54 -2.72 -19.13 -26.46
C GLY A 54 -1.73 -19.01 -27.63
N ALA A 55 -0.52 -19.57 -27.49
CA ALA A 55 0.57 -19.50 -28.48
C ALA A 55 0.26 -20.11 -29.88
N ARG A 56 -0.96 -20.65 -30.09
CA ARG A 56 -1.47 -21.13 -31.38
C ARG A 56 -2.75 -20.41 -31.85
N GLY A 57 -3.10 -19.27 -31.25
CA GLY A 57 -4.33 -18.54 -31.61
C GLY A 57 -5.62 -19.23 -31.17
N ALA A 58 -5.53 -20.14 -30.18
CA ALA A 58 -6.72 -20.73 -29.57
C ALA A 58 -7.24 -19.80 -28.47
N ASP A 59 -8.47 -19.32 -28.64
CA ASP A 59 -9.24 -18.57 -27.65
C ASP A 59 -9.52 -19.48 -26.45
N GLN A 60 -8.98 -19.14 -25.28
CA GLN A 60 -9.40 -19.74 -24.02
C GLN A 60 -10.13 -18.71 -23.18
N GLU A 61 -11.37 -19.06 -22.78
CA GLU A 61 -12.13 -18.32 -21.78
C GLU A 61 -11.33 -18.25 -20.47
N VAL A 62 -11.27 -17.07 -19.86
CA VAL A 62 -10.58 -16.86 -18.59
C VAL A 62 -11.37 -17.54 -17.48
N ALA A 63 -10.99 -18.78 -17.14
CA ALA A 63 -11.58 -19.54 -16.05
C ALA A 63 -11.56 -18.75 -14.73
N THR A 64 -12.54 -18.97 -13.85
CA THR A 64 -12.60 -18.36 -12.50
C THR A 64 -11.31 -18.55 -11.71
N GLN A 65 -10.57 -19.65 -11.97
CA GLN A 65 -9.26 -19.95 -11.40
C GLN A 65 -8.15 -19.00 -11.88
N ASP A 66 -8.21 -18.52 -13.12
CA ASP A 66 -7.27 -17.55 -13.67
C ASP A 66 -7.51 -16.14 -13.13
N LYS A 67 -8.78 -15.78 -12.90
CA LYS A 67 -9.12 -14.54 -12.18
C LYS A 67 -8.60 -14.61 -10.75
N ALA A 68 -8.76 -15.74 -10.06
CA ALA A 68 -8.26 -15.90 -8.69
C ALA A 68 -6.73 -15.72 -8.60
N ARG A 69 -5.95 -16.20 -9.58
CA ARG A 69 -4.50 -16.01 -9.66
C ARG A 69 -4.09 -14.57 -9.94
N GLN A 70 -4.82 -13.86 -10.81
CA GLN A 70 -4.53 -12.46 -11.14
C GLN A 70 -4.77 -11.51 -9.96
N TRP A 71 -5.80 -11.79 -9.14
CA TRP A 71 -6.17 -10.92 -8.02
C TRP A 71 -5.57 -11.35 -6.67
N ALA A 72 -4.99 -12.54 -6.55
CA ALA A 72 -4.37 -13.01 -5.30
C ALA A 72 -3.25 -12.08 -4.78
N PRO A 73 -2.29 -11.58 -5.60
CA PRO A 73 -1.26 -10.65 -5.13
C PRO A 73 -1.82 -9.35 -4.56
N MET A 74 -2.97 -8.90 -5.06
CA MET A 74 -3.64 -7.71 -4.52
C MET A 74 -4.14 -7.96 -3.11
N VAL A 75 -4.77 -9.11 -2.85
CA VAL A 75 -5.24 -9.49 -1.51
C VAL A 75 -4.06 -9.58 -0.55
N PHE A 76 -2.97 -10.23 -0.96
CA PHE A 76 -1.75 -10.32 -0.15
C PHE A 76 -1.12 -8.96 0.14
N THR A 77 -1.09 -8.06 -0.86
CA THR A 77 -0.57 -6.71 -0.66
C THR A 77 -1.46 -5.87 0.24
N TYR A 78 -2.78 -6.06 0.16
CA TYR A 78 -3.74 -5.43 1.06
C TYR A 78 -3.55 -5.92 2.51
N LEU A 79 -3.33 -7.22 2.71
CA LEU A 79 -2.98 -7.79 4.02
C LEU A 79 -1.67 -7.21 4.56
N LEU A 80 -0.65 -7.06 3.71
CA LEU A 80 0.61 -6.35 4.02
C LEU A 80 0.35 -4.92 4.49
N TRP A 81 -0.51 -4.18 3.80
CA TRP A 81 -0.91 -2.84 4.18
C TRP A 81 -1.57 -2.79 5.57
N ILE A 82 -2.55 -3.66 5.82
CA ILE A 82 -3.23 -3.72 7.13
C ILE A 82 -2.24 -4.09 8.24
N ALA A 83 -1.37 -5.08 8.03
CA ALA A 83 -0.41 -5.50 9.04
C ALA A 83 0.57 -4.38 9.38
N ILE A 84 1.19 -3.74 8.37
CA ILE A 84 2.10 -2.64 8.61
C ILE A 84 1.38 -1.52 9.34
N PHE A 85 0.17 -1.13 8.91
CA PHE A 85 -0.59 -0.05 9.54
C PHE A 85 -0.98 -0.35 11.00
N THR A 86 -1.39 -1.59 11.29
CA THR A 86 -1.79 -1.99 12.65
C THR A 86 -0.58 -2.07 13.57
N SER A 87 0.51 -2.71 13.13
CA SER A 87 1.75 -2.78 13.89
C SER A 87 2.36 -1.40 14.13
N ALA A 88 2.33 -0.55 13.12
CA ALA A 88 2.70 0.86 13.18
C ALA A 88 2.04 1.60 14.34
N GLN A 89 0.71 1.49 14.47
CA GLN A 89 -0.04 2.13 15.54
C GLN A 89 0.36 1.61 16.92
N MET A 90 0.51 0.30 17.07
CA MET A 90 0.91 -0.30 18.34
C MET A 90 2.30 0.18 18.78
N LEU A 91 3.27 0.22 17.86
CA LEU A 91 4.64 0.69 18.14
C LEU A 91 4.69 2.18 18.51
N LEU A 92 3.89 3.00 17.83
CA LEU A 92 3.79 4.43 18.09
C LEU A 92 3.26 4.69 19.50
N THR A 93 2.15 4.05 19.87
CA THR A 93 1.54 4.17 21.21
C THR A 93 2.50 3.69 22.29
N SER A 94 3.14 2.53 22.12
CA SER A 94 4.14 2.00 23.07
C SER A 94 5.30 2.98 23.30
N THR A 95 5.79 3.64 22.25
CA THR A 95 6.89 4.61 22.39
C THR A 95 6.45 5.88 23.12
N ILE A 96 5.21 6.32 22.92
CA ILE A 96 4.63 7.46 23.63
C ILE A 96 4.42 7.12 25.11
N GLU A 97 3.95 5.92 25.41
CA GLU A 97 3.78 5.43 26.79
C GLU A 97 5.12 5.34 27.53
N GLU A 98 6.16 4.76 26.89
CA GLU A 98 7.51 4.69 27.45
C GLU A 98 8.06 6.08 27.80
N LYS A 99 7.82 7.08 26.94
CA LYS A 99 8.21 8.47 27.20
C LYS A 99 7.36 9.10 28.31
N SER A 100 6.04 8.99 28.22
CA SER A 100 5.10 9.62 29.15
C SER A 100 5.22 9.05 30.56
N ALA A 101 5.60 7.78 30.70
CA ALA A 101 5.77 7.12 31.99
C ALA A 101 7.13 7.43 32.66
N ARG A 102 7.94 8.34 32.10
CA ARG A 102 9.34 8.60 32.50
C ARG A 102 10.24 7.36 32.53
N ILE A 103 9.81 6.24 31.93
CA ILE A 103 10.60 5.02 31.82
C ILE A 103 11.88 5.33 31.01
N ILE A 104 11.75 6.16 29.98
CA ILE A 104 12.87 6.55 29.12
C ILE A 104 13.98 7.33 29.84
N GLU A 105 13.67 8.13 30.86
CA GLU A 105 14.68 8.86 31.65
C GLU A 105 15.52 7.90 32.50
N VAL A 106 14.86 6.92 33.13
CA VAL A 106 15.52 5.86 33.90
C VAL A 106 16.39 5.01 32.98
N LEU A 107 15.90 4.62 31.80
CA LEU A 107 16.66 3.84 30.82
C LEU A 107 17.88 4.60 30.29
N LEU A 108 17.74 5.89 29.99
CA LEU A 108 18.83 6.72 29.51
C LEU A 108 19.91 7.02 30.56
N SER A 109 19.59 6.86 31.85
CA SER A 109 20.60 6.96 32.92
C SER A 109 21.56 5.76 32.96
N SER A 110 21.18 4.65 32.33
CA SER A 110 21.93 3.39 32.37
C SER A 110 22.45 2.93 31.01
N VAL A 111 21.82 3.37 29.90
CA VAL A 111 22.13 2.94 28.53
C VAL A 111 22.10 4.14 27.58
N SER A 112 22.98 4.16 26.58
CA SER A 112 23.00 5.26 25.60
C SER A 112 21.75 5.24 24.69
N SER A 113 21.35 6.41 24.16
CA SER A 113 20.20 6.50 23.25
C SER A 113 20.34 5.64 21.99
N PHE A 114 21.58 5.42 21.53
CA PHE A 114 21.86 4.61 20.34
C PHE A 114 21.62 3.12 20.61
N GLU A 115 22.08 2.62 21.76
CA GLU A 115 21.86 1.24 22.19
C GLU A 115 20.38 0.94 22.43
N LEU A 116 19.66 1.89 23.05
CA LEU A 116 18.22 1.77 23.27
C LEU A 116 17.46 1.66 21.94
N MET A 117 17.82 2.49 20.95
CA MET A 117 17.18 2.46 19.64
C MET A 117 17.53 1.20 18.85
N ALA A 118 18.80 0.76 18.90
CA ALA A 118 19.23 -0.48 18.27
C ALA A 118 18.45 -1.69 18.82
N GLY A 119 18.30 -1.77 20.15
CA GLY A 119 17.48 -2.80 20.80
C GLY A 119 16.02 -2.76 20.35
N LYS A 120 15.43 -1.56 20.26
CA LYS A 120 14.05 -1.37 19.81
C LYS A 120 13.85 -1.83 18.35
N ILE A 121 14.80 -1.58 17.47
CA ILE A 121 14.76 -2.01 16.06
C ILE A 121 14.87 -3.54 15.93
N VAL A 122 15.76 -4.18 16.71
CA VAL A 122 15.85 -5.65 16.75
C VAL A 122 14.55 -6.26 17.27
N GLY A 123 13.95 -5.66 18.32
CA GLY A 123 12.64 -6.06 18.83
C GLY A 123 11.53 -5.92 17.79
N MET A 124 11.56 -4.86 16.99
CA MET A 124 10.66 -4.67 15.85
C MET A 124 10.87 -5.73 14.78
N ALA A 125 12.12 -6.03 14.40
CA ALA A 125 12.40 -7.11 13.46
C ALA A 125 11.80 -8.44 13.94
N ALA A 126 11.98 -8.77 15.23
CA ALA A 126 11.41 -9.97 15.83
C ALA A 126 9.87 -9.95 15.83
N ALA A 127 9.24 -8.82 16.16
CA ALA A 127 7.79 -8.66 16.09
C ALA A 127 7.25 -8.75 14.65
N GLY A 128 8.00 -8.26 13.65
CA GLY A 128 7.67 -8.46 12.24
C GLY A 128 7.70 -9.95 11.86
N LEU A 129 8.70 -10.69 12.32
CA LEU A 129 8.80 -12.13 12.08
C LEU A 129 7.65 -12.92 12.71
N THR A 130 7.13 -12.52 13.88
CA THR A 130 5.96 -13.19 14.47
C THR A 130 4.69 -12.96 13.67
N VAL A 131 4.51 -11.78 13.07
CA VAL A 131 3.39 -11.50 12.16
C VAL A 131 3.46 -12.40 10.92
N VAL A 132 4.65 -12.52 10.30
CA VAL A 132 4.85 -13.45 9.17
C VAL A 132 4.58 -14.89 9.58
N ALA A 133 5.10 -15.32 10.73
CA ALA A 133 4.89 -16.68 11.23
C ALA A 133 3.39 -16.96 11.46
N SER A 134 2.64 -15.99 11.99
CA SER A 134 1.19 -16.08 12.15
C SER A 134 0.47 -16.28 10.81
N TRP A 135 0.88 -15.55 9.78
CA TRP A 135 0.29 -15.70 8.45
C TRP A 135 0.63 -17.02 7.79
N VAL A 136 1.88 -17.47 7.86
CA VAL A 136 2.28 -18.79 7.35
C VAL A 136 1.47 -19.89 8.05
N CYS A 137 1.33 -19.82 9.37
CA CYS A 137 0.51 -20.75 10.15
C CYS A 137 -0.95 -20.74 9.69
N PHE A 138 -1.53 -19.56 9.49
CA PHE A 138 -2.91 -19.41 9.02
C PHE A 138 -3.10 -19.99 7.62
N ILE A 139 -2.18 -19.72 6.68
CA ILE A 139 -2.23 -20.27 5.32
C ILE A 139 -2.16 -21.80 5.38
N VAL A 140 -1.22 -22.37 6.14
CA VAL A 140 -1.09 -23.83 6.32
C VAL A 140 -2.38 -24.44 6.90
N LEU A 141 -2.96 -23.79 7.90
CA LEU A 141 -4.22 -24.23 8.51
C LEU A 141 -5.37 -24.26 7.48
N VAL A 142 -5.50 -23.20 6.67
CA VAL A 142 -6.52 -23.11 5.61
C VAL A 142 -6.29 -24.19 4.55
N VAL A 143 -5.04 -24.44 4.16
CA VAL A 143 -4.67 -25.51 3.20
C VAL A 143 -5.10 -26.88 3.69
N ILE A 144 -5.05 -27.14 5.00
CA ILE A 144 -5.43 -28.43 5.59
C ILE A 144 -6.96 -28.50 5.76
N ILE A 145 -7.59 -27.45 6.32
CA ILE A 145 -9.01 -27.49 6.69
C ILE A 145 -9.94 -27.40 5.48
N VAL A 146 -9.66 -26.53 4.50
CA VAL A 146 -10.60 -26.28 3.39
C VAL A 146 -10.86 -27.54 2.54
N PRO A 147 -9.86 -28.33 2.14
CA PRO A 147 -10.10 -29.57 1.39
C PRO A 147 -10.84 -30.61 2.22
N LEU A 148 -10.55 -30.69 3.54
CA LEU A 148 -11.25 -31.58 4.46
C LEU A 148 -12.72 -31.18 4.63
N ALA A 149 -13.01 -29.88 4.70
CA ALA A 149 -14.37 -29.36 4.91
C ALA A 149 -15.22 -29.35 3.63
N THR A 150 -14.62 -29.11 2.47
CA THR A 150 -15.34 -28.93 1.19
C THR A 150 -15.31 -30.16 0.28
N GLY A 151 -14.47 -31.15 0.58
CA GLY A 151 -14.25 -32.32 -0.28
C GLY A 151 -13.67 -31.99 -1.65
N ASN A 152 -13.25 -30.74 -1.89
CA ASN A 152 -12.76 -30.25 -3.18
C ASN A 152 -11.22 -30.16 -3.17
N PRO A 153 -10.50 -31.06 -3.87
CA PRO A 153 -9.04 -31.02 -3.98
C PRO A 153 -8.53 -29.82 -4.81
N GLY A 154 -9.40 -29.09 -5.51
CA GLY A 154 -9.03 -27.89 -6.27
C GLY A 154 -8.50 -26.75 -5.40
N ALA A 155 -8.91 -26.68 -4.12
CA ALA A 155 -8.37 -25.71 -3.17
C ALA A 155 -6.88 -25.96 -2.84
N LEU A 156 -6.43 -27.23 -2.85
CA LEU A 156 -5.01 -27.58 -2.72
C LEU A 156 -4.21 -27.15 -3.94
N GLY A 157 -4.79 -27.23 -5.14
CA GLY A 157 -4.13 -26.86 -6.40
C GLY A 157 -3.66 -25.40 -6.40
N MET A 158 -4.57 -24.47 -6.10
CA MET A 158 -4.27 -23.03 -6.11
C MET A 158 -3.13 -22.65 -5.14
N LEU A 159 -3.08 -23.29 -3.96
CA LEU A 159 -2.03 -23.04 -2.96
C LEU A 159 -0.71 -23.73 -3.30
N ARG A 160 -0.76 -24.93 -3.91
CA ARG A 160 0.43 -25.63 -4.38
C ARG A 160 1.15 -24.84 -5.46
N ASP A 161 0.41 -24.16 -6.32
CA ASP A 161 0.97 -23.30 -7.37
C ASP A 161 1.62 -22.02 -6.80
N ILE A 162 1.03 -21.42 -5.76
CA ILE A 162 1.60 -20.25 -5.06
C ILE A 162 2.85 -20.66 -4.26
N ALA A 163 2.85 -21.85 -3.66
CA ALA A 163 3.98 -22.39 -2.91
C ALA A 163 5.07 -23.02 -3.79
N ALA A 164 4.80 -23.28 -5.07
CA ALA A 164 5.72 -23.97 -5.99
C ALA A 164 6.90 -23.11 -6.46
N GLU A 165 6.86 -21.79 -6.23
CA GLU A 165 7.95 -20.88 -6.56
C GLU A 165 8.60 -20.32 -5.28
N PRO A 166 9.67 -20.95 -4.76
CA PRO A 166 10.37 -20.54 -3.55
C PRO A 166 10.83 -19.07 -3.57
N LEU A 167 11.12 -18.54 -4.77
CA LEU A 167 11.55 -17.16 -4.96
C LEU A 167 10.45 -16.16 -4.56
N TYR A 168 9.17 -16.44 -4.86
CA TYR A 168 8.09 -15.54 -4.47
C TYR A 168 7.87 -15.54 -2.97
N LEU A 169 7.83 -16.72 -2.35
CA LEU A 169 7.65 -16.83 -0.90
C LEU A 169 8.80 -16.11 -0.17
N PHE A 170 10.04 -16.27 -0.64
CA PHE A 170 11.18 -15.56 -0.10
C PHE A 170 11.05 -14.04 -0.28
N SER A 171 10.73 -13.59 -1.50
CA SER A 171 10.53 -12.15 -1.78
C SER A 171 9.39 -11.55 -0.96
N PHE A 172 8.34 -12.34 -0.70
CA PHE A 172 7.18 -11.94 0.11
C PHE A 172 7.63 -11.61 1.53
N ILE A 173 8.33 -12.54 2.17
CA ILE A 173 8.81 -12.38 3.54
C ILE A 173 9.82 -11.21 3.60
N LEU A 174 10.70 -11.12 2.61
CA LEU A 174 11.72 -10.09 2.52
C LEU A 174 11.11 -8.69 2.42
N TYR A 175 10.20 -8.45 1.47
CA TYR A 175 9.57 -7.12 1.31
C TYR A 175 8.60 -6.79 2.44
N PHE A 176 7.93 -7.79 3.02
CA PHE A 176 7.17 -7.59 4.25
C PHE A 176 8.08 -7.06 5.35
N LEU A 177 9.19 -7.75 5.64
CA LEU A 177 10.10 -7.37 6.72
C LEU A 177 10.75 -6.02 6.45
N MET A 178 11.17 -5.77 5.21
CA MET A 178 11.75 -4.49 4.80
C MET A 178 10.76 -3.33 4.93
N GLY A 179 9.53 -3.51 4.45
CA GLY A 179 8.47 -2.51 4.58
C GLY A 179 8.12 -2.27 6.05
N TYR A 180 7.94 -3.33 6.81
CA TYR A 180 7.67 -3.28 8.24
C TYR A 180 8.75 -2.49 8.98
N LEU A 181 10.04 -2.81 8.77
CA LEU A 181 11.15 -2.11 9.43
C LEU A 181 11.27 -0.65 9.02
N PHE A 182 11.05 -0.34 7.73
CA PHE A 182 11.08 1.02 7.23
C PHE A 182 10.01 1.90 7.90
N TYR A 183 8.76 1.43 7.93
CA TYR A 183 7.66 2.16 8.56
C TYR A 183 7.77 2.19 10.08
N ALA A 184 8.23 1.10 10.72
CA ALA A 184 8.48 1.05 12.15
C ALA A 184 9.51 2.10 12.56
N ALA A 185 10.65 2.21 11.86
CA ALA A 185 11.68 3.21 12.16
C ALA A 185 11.12 4.64 12.12
N ILE A 186 10.37 4.98 11.07
CA ILE A 186 9.76 6.32 10.93
C ILE A 186 8.83 6.63 12.10
N LEU A 187 7.97 5.68 12.47
CA LEU A 187 6.95 5.89 13.50
C LEU A 187 7.53 5.94 14.91
N VAL A 188 8.61 5.23 15.16
CA VAL A 188 9.33 5.33 16.44
C VAL A 188 9.99 6.69 16.57
N GLY A 189 10.59 7.19 15.49
CA GLY A 189 11.08 8.57 15.43
C GLY A 189 9.98 9.57 15.76
N ILE A 190 8.80 9.43 15.14
CA ILE A 190 7.63 10.28 15.44
C ILE A 190 7.15 10.10 16.88
N GLY A 191 7.07 8.87 17.40
CA GLY A 191 6.63 8.58 18.76
C GLY A 191 7.52 9.23 19.82
N SER A 192 8.83 9.32 19.57
CA SER A 192 9.78 9.94 20.50
C SER A 192 9.58 11.45 20.70
N VAL A 193 9.02 12.15 19.72
CA VAL A 193 8.75 13.60 19.81
C VAL A 193 7.35 13.92 20.32
N CYS A 194 6.46 12.93 20.36
CA CYS A 194 5.08 13.11 20.79
C CYS A 194 4.96 13.01 22.31
N ASN A 195 4.13 13.88 22.90
CA ASN A 195 3.82 13.85 24.33
C ASN A 195 2.43 13.27 24.60
N SER A 196 1.59 13.16 23.57
CA SER A 196 0.25 12.58 23.65
C SER A 196 -0.11 11.82 22.36
N ILE A 197 -1.06 10.89 22.44
CA ILE A 197 -1.59 10.17 21.28
C ILE A 197 -2.24 11.14 20.28
N LYS A 198 -2.88 12.21 20.77
CA LYS A 198 -3.53 13.23 19.93
C LYS A 198 -2.52 13.95 19.02
N ASP A 199 -1.34 14.27 19.55
CA ASP A 199 -0.27 14.90 18.78
C ASP A 199 0.29 13.95 17.71
N ALA A 200 0.44 12.68 18.07
CA ALA A 200 0.96 11.64 17.20
C ALA A 200 0.07 11.42 15.97
N GLN A 201 -1.26 11.46 16.14
CA GLN A 201 -2.20 11.37 15.02
C GLN A 201 -1.98 12.47 13.97
N SER A 202 -1.64 13.70 14.38
CA SER A 202 -1.36 14.79 13.44
C SER A 202 -0.05 14.58 12.67
N LEU A 203 0.94 13.94 13.29
CA LEU A 203 2.25 13.63 12.69
C LEU A 203 2.26 12.34 11.87
N MET A 204 1.23 11.50 12.01
CA MET A 204 1.07 10.30 11.19
C MET A 204 0.60 10.60 9.76
N MET A 205 -0.10 11.72 9.52
CA MET A 205 -0.67 12.03 8.21
C MET A 205 0.35 11.94 7.05
N PRO A 206 1.59 12.46 7.20
CA PRO A 206 2.62 12.33 6.16
C PRO A 206 3.14 10.92 5.94
N VAL A 207 2.92 9.99 6.88
CA VAL A 207 3.23 8.56 6.74
C VAL A 207 2.07 7.83 6.05
N ILE A 208 0.84 8.19 6.41
CA ILE A 208 -0.38 7.59 5.86
C ILE A 208 -0.54 7.96 4.38
N ILE A 209 -0.28 9.21 3.99
CA ILE A 209 -0.46 9.66 2.60
C ILE A 209 0.31 8.75 1.61
N PRO A 210 1.62 8.49 1.77
CA PRO A 210 2.32 7.54 0.93
C PRO A 210 1.72 6.13 0.95
N MET A 211 1.35 5.62 2.12
CA MET A 211 0.71 4.30 2.24
C MET A 211 -0.62 4.24 1.48
N MET A 212 -1.39 5.35 1.46
CA MET A 212 -2.64 5.44 0.71
C MET A 212 -2.42 5.52 -0.79
N VAL A 213 -1.41 6.26 -1.24
CA VAL A 213 -1.03 6.31 -2.67
C VAL A 213 -0.65 4.91 -3.16
N ALA A 214 0.10 4.14 -2.37
CA ALA A 214 0.41 2.74 -2.69
C ALA A 214 -0.85 1.87 -2.77
N LEU A 215 -1.83 2.09 -1.87
CA LEU A 215 -3.09 1.35 -1.87
C LEU A 215 -3.92 1.63 -3.13
N PHE A 216 -4.06 2.89 -3.53
CA PHE A 216 -4.79 3.26 -4.75
C PHE A 216 -4.12 2.73 -6.02
N ALA A 217 -2.79 2.56 -5.99
CA ALA A 217 -2.03 1.99 -7.11
C ALA A 217 -2.19 0.47 -7.26
N LEU A 218 -2.83 -0.24 -6.32
CA LEU A 218 -2.99 -1.70 -6.40
C LEU A 218 -3.72 -2.14 -7.66
N VAL A 219 -4.90 -1.58 -7.92
CA VAL A 219 -5.74 -1.97 -9.06
C VAL A 219 -5.05 -1.76 -10.41
N PRO A 220 -4.50 -0.58 -10.73
CA PRO A 220 -3.81 -0.39 -12.01
C PRO A 220 -2.57 -1.28 -12.15
N ILE A 221 -1.82 -1.52 -11.06
CA ILE A 221 -0.61 -2.38 -11.09
C ILE A 221 -0.97 -3.86 -11.28
N SER A 222 -2.08 -4.35 -10.70
CA SER A 222 -2.49 -5.74 -10.90
C SER A 222 -3.00 -6.00 -12.32
N ARG A 223 -3.49 -4.96 -13.01
CA ARG A 223 -3.88 -5.04 -14.43
C ARG A 223 -2.67 -5.02 -15.35
N ASP A 224 -1.70 -4.15 -15.08
CA ASP A 224 -0.44 -4.07 -15.82
C ASP A 224 0.78 -4.08 -14.87
N PRO A 225 1.26 -5.28 -14.46
CA PRO A 225 2.38 -5.43 -13.52
C PRO A 225 3.71 -4.90 -14.02
N ASN A 226 3.88 -4.74 -15.34
CA ASN A 226 5.13 -4.30 -15.98
C ASN A 226 5.03 -2.92 -16.63
N GLY A 227 3.90 -2.25 -16.43
CA GLY A 227 3.66 -0.88 -16.88
C GLY A 227 4.59 0.14 -16.22
N THR A 228 4.61 1.33 -16.81
CA THR A 228 5.44 2.46 -16.35
C THR A 228 5.14 2.85 -14.89
N LEU A 229 3.86 2.82 -14.50
CA LEU A 229 3.45 3.13 -13.12
C LEU A 229 4.07 2.15 -12.11
N ALA A 230 3.97 0.85 -12.39
CA ALA A 230 4.50 -0.19 -11.53
C ALA A 230 6.02 -0.06 -11.38
N LYS A 231 6.73 0.16 -12.50
CA LYS A 231 8.19 0.35 -12.50
C LYS A 231 8.63 1.57 -11.70
N ILE A 232 8.01 2.73 -11.90
CA ILE A 232 8.40 3.96 -11.20
C ILE A 232 8.16 3.82 -9.69
N MET A 233 6.97 3.35 -9.29
CA MET A 233 6.64 3.22 -7.88
C MET A 233 7.45 2.13 -7.17
N SER A 234 7.92 1.11 -7.88
CA SER A 234 8.85 0.10 -7.33
C SER A 234 10.16 0.71 -6.80
N PHE A 235 10.63 1.84 -7.34
CA PHE A 235 11.90 2.47 -6.94
C PHE A 235 11.76 3.60 -5.91
N ILE A 236 10.55 3.83 -5.41
CA ILE A 236 10.29 4.83 -4.37
C ILE A 236 10.08 4.09 -3.04
N PRO A 237 11.00 4.19 -2.06
CA PRO A 237 11.03 3.28 -0.90
C PRO A 237 9.71 3.14 -0.12
N PRO A 238 8.94 4.21 0.16
CA PRO A 238 7.63 4.07 0.78
C PRO A 238 6.65 3.18 -0.01
N PHE A 239 6.74 3.14 -1.33
CA PHE A 239 5.83 2.37 -2.19
C PHE A 239 6.37 0.98 -2.52
N THR A 240 7.70 0.82 -2.58
CA THR A 240 8.40 -0.40 -2.97
C THR A 240 7.84 -1.70 -2.37
N PRO A 241 7.64 -1.84 -1.04
CA PRO A 241 7.20 -3.12 -0.47
C PRO A 241 5.79 -3.51 -0.90
N PHE A 242 4.90 -2.53 -1.12
CA PHE A 242 3.55 -2.80 -1.60
C PHE A 242 3.56 -3.13 -3.09
N VAL A 243 4.28 -2.34 -3.89
CA VAL A 243 4.27 -2.48 -5.35
C VAL A 243 4.95 -3.78 -5.79
N MET A 244 6.12 -4.10 -5.24
CA MET A 244 6.83 -5.34 -5.60
C MET A 244 6.03 -6.59 -5.24
N MET A 245 5.27 -6.53 -4.14
CA MET A 245 4.36 -7.60 -3.76
C MET A 245 3.19 -7.75 -4.74
N ASN A 246 2.59 -6.63 -5.13
CA ASN A 246 1.45 -6.63 -6.04
C ASN A 246 1.83 -7.06 -7.47
N ARG A 247 3.09 -6.84 -7.86
CA ARG A 247 3.66 -7.26 -9.16
C ARG A 247 3.86 -8.79 -9.27
N ALA A 248 3.59 -9.58 -8.23
CA ALA A 248 3.75 -11.04 -8.27
C ALA A 248 2.89 -11.75 -9.34
N ALA A 249 1.79 -11.13 -9.82
CA ALA A 249 0.99 -11.67 -10.93
C ALA A 249 1.71 -11.63 -12.28
N GLY A 250 2.70 -10.74 -12.43
CA GLY A 250 3.51 -10.55 -13.62
C GLY A 250 4.95 -10.28 -13.20
N PRO A 251 5.70 -11.32 -12.79
CA PRO A 251 6.93 -11.19 -12.04
C PRO A 251 7.98 -10.34 -12.77
N PRO A 252 8.54 -9.32 -12.08
CA PRO A 252 9.64 -8.53 -12.60
C PRO A 252 10.89 -9.37 -12.85
N ALA A 253 11.83 -8.82 -13.60
CA ALA A 253 13.14 -9.46 -13.79
C ALA A 253 13.91 -9.51 -12.46
N ILE A 254 14.79 -10.51 -12.30
CA ILE A 254 15.56 -10.74 -11.07
C ILE A 254 16.38 -9.50 -10.65
N TRP A 255 16.88 -8.72 -11.61
CA TRP A 255 17.63 -7.50 -11.32
C TRP A 255 16.76 -6.41 -10.66
N GLU A 256 15.47 -6.33 -10.99
CA GLU A 256 14.53 -5.41 -10.33
C GLU A 256 14.36 -5.80 -8.87
N TYR A 257 14.27 -7.11 -8.57
CA TYR A 257 14.25 -7.58 -7.18
C TYR A 257 15.52 -7.21 -6.43
N MET A 258 16.70 -7.44 -7.01
CA MET A 258 17.98 -7.12 -6.34
C MET A 258 18.14 -5.61 -6.11
N THR A 259 17.82 -4.79 -7.11
CA THR A 259 17.96 -3.33 -7.02
C THR A 259 16.98 -2.71 -6.04
N THR A 260 15.71 -3.14 -6.05
CA THR A 260 14.71 -2.61 -5.11
C THR A 260 14.93 -3.13 -3.68
N THR A 261 15.45 -4.35 -3.51
CA THR A 261 15.90 -4.87 -2.20
C THR A 261 17.06 -4.03 -1.65
N LEU A 262 18.08 -3.74 -2.46
CA LEU A 262 19.21 -2.91 -2.05
C LEU A 262 18.76 -1.48 -1.71
N LEU A 263 17.90 -0.90 -2.55
CA LEU A 263 17.30 0.41 -2.33
C LEU A 263 16.52 0.46 -1.01
N MET A 264 15.73 -0.58 -0.71
CA MET A 264 15.04 -0.69 0.57
C MET A 264 15.99 -0.84 1.75
N ALA A 265 17.06 -1.63 1.63
CA ALA A 265 18.06 -1.73 2.69
C ALA A 265 18.71 -0.37 3.01
N ILE A 266 19.06 0.40 1.97
CA ILE A 266 19.59 1.77 2.12
C ILE A 266 18.54 2.69 2.74
N ALA A 267 17.29 2.61 2.31
CA ALA A 267 16.19 3.42 2.83
C ALA A 267 15.89 3.10 4.31
N ILE A 268 15.94 1.82 4.70
CA ILE A 268 15.78 1.37 6.09
C ILE A 268 16.93 1.89 6.93
N TYR A 269 18.17 1.75 6.47
CA TYR A 269 19.33 2.31 7.17
C TYR A 269 19.19 3.82 7.39
N GLY A 270 18.80 4.56 6.35
CA GLY A 270 18.54 5.99 6.44
C GLY A 270 17.39 6.34 7.39
N ALA A 271 16.29 5.58 7.37
CA ALA A 271 15.15 5.76 8.25
C ALA A 271 15.50 5.47 9.73
N VAL A 272 16.25 4.40 9.99
CA VAL A 272 16.76 4.03 11.31
C VAL A 272 17.70 5.10 11.85
N TRP A 273 18.66 5.54 11.03
CA TRP A 273 19.58 6.62 11.39
C TRP A 273 18.81 7.91 11.70
N ALA A 274 17.84 8.28 10.86
CA ALA A 274 17.02 9.47 11.07
C ALA A 274 16.17 9.35 12.35
N ALA A 275 15.59 8.18 12.61
CA ALA A 275 14.81 7.92 13.81
C ALA A 275 15.66 8.03 15.07
N ALA A 276 16.88 7.46 15.08
CA ALA A 276 17.81 7.56 16.21
C ALA A 276 18.19 9.02 16.53
N GLN A 277 18.42 9.82 15.49
CA GLN A 277 18.73 11.24 15.63
C GLN A 277 17.54 12.04 16.17
N ILE A 278 16.35 11.81 15.62
CA ILE A 278 15.11 12.43 16.11
C ILE A 278 14.84 12.02 17.55
N PHE A 279 15.10 10.75 17.92
CA PHE A 279 14.90 10.24 19.27
C PHE A 279 15.80 10.91 20.30
N ARG A 280 17.10 11.09 19.96
CA ARG A 280 18.06 11.77 20.83
C ARG A 280 17.62 13.20 21.20
N ILE A 281 17.04 13.93 20.24
CA ILE A 281 16.57 15.31 20.45
C ILE A 281 15.16 15.33 21.04
N GLY A 282 14.28 14.45 20.54
CA GLY A 282 12.85 14.40 20.84
C GLY A 282 12.54 13.97 22.27
N VAL A 283 13.38 13.12 22.87
CA VAL A 283 13.18 12.66 24.24
C VAL A 283 13.30 13.81 25.26
N LEU A 284 14.16 14.79 24.98
CA LEU A 284 14.38 15.97 25.83
C LEU A 284 13.39 17.11 25.53
N MET A 285 12.59 17.00 24.47
CA MET A 285 11.60 18.01 24.11
C MET A 285 10.29 17.81 24.85
N THR A 286 9.85 18.88 25.51
CA THR A 286 8.56 19.00 26.19
C THR A 286 7.71 20.08 25.51
N GLY A 287 6.38 19.92 25.54
CA GLY A 287 5.45 20.91 24.99
C GLY A 287 4.92 20.58 23.58
N LYS A 288 4.84 21.58 22.70
CA LYS A 288 4.19 21.46 21.38
C LYS A 288 4.98 20.52 20.46
N PRO A 289 4.33 19.54 19.79
CA PRO A 289 5.02 18.66 18.86
C PRO A 289 5.65 19.46 17.69
N PRO A 290 6.88 19.12 17.28
CA PRO A 290 7.54 19.78 16.16
C PRO A 290 6.81 19.50 14.84
N THR A 291 6.84 20.45 13.91
CA THR A 291 6.37 20.19 12.54
C THR A 291 7.34 19.24 11.82
N VAL A 292 6.88 18.44 10.86
CA VAL A 292 7.74 17.55 10.05
C VAL A 292 8.94 18.27 9.43
N ARG A 293 8.76 19.53 9.02
CA ARG A 293 9.85 20.38 8.50
C ARG A 293 10.91 20.75 9.55
N GLN A 294 10.54 20.83 10.83
CA GLN A 294 11.49 21.03 11.92
C GLN A 294 12.28 19.75 12.20
N MET A 295 11.61 18.60 12.22
CA MET A 295 12.27 17.29 12.36
C MET A 295 13.30 17.06 11.24
N ALA A 296 12.94 17.38 10.00
CA ALA A 296 13.86 17.28 8.87
C ALA A 296 15.09 18.20 9.00
N ARG A 297 14.97 19.37 9.65
CA ARG A 297 16.10 20.28 9.90
C ARG A 297 17.10 19.70 10.90
N TRP A 298 16.64 18.95 11.90
CA TRP A 298 17.54 18.31 12.86
C TRP A 298 18.46 17.28 12.22
N LEU A 299 17.97 16.58 11.19
CA LEU A 299 18.78 15.64 10.40
C LEU A 299 19.93 16.34 9.66
N SER A 300 19.77 17.60 9.25
CA SER A 300 20.83 18.37 8.60
C SER A 300 21.80 19.05 9.58
N MET A 301 21.38 19.29 10.82
CA MET A 301 22.18 20.00 11.81
C MET A 301 23.35 19.16 12.35
N ASP A 302 23.29 17.83 12.34
CA ASP A 302 24.39 16.99 12.85
C ASP A 302 25.68 17.08 11.99
N ARG A 303 25.62 17.63 10.78
CA ARG A 303 26.81 17.86 9.92
C ARG A 303 27.52 19.19 10.16
N ALA A 304 26.88 20.14 10.82
CA ALA A 304 27.48 21.42 11.18
C ALA A 304 27.31 21.56 12.69
N GLY A 305 28.39 21.61 13.47
CA GLY A 305 28.34 21.78 14.94
C GLY A 305 27.75 23.11 15.43
N THR A 306 26.64 23.56 14.85
CA THR A 306 25.87 24.73 15.19
C THR A 306 24.62 24.26 15.93
N THR A 307 24.71 24.35 17.25
CA THR A 307 23.57 24.32 18.16
C THR A 307 22.47 25.28 17.66
N PRO A 308 21.18 24.88 17.69
CA PRO A 308 20.11 25.78 17.34
C PRO A 308 20.06 26.89 18.38
N ARG A 309 20.33 28.12 17.95
CA ARG A 309 20.03 29.32 18.73
C ARG A 309 18.54 29.32 19.01
N SER A 310 18.18 29.35 20.29
CA SER A 310 16.82 29.42 20.80
C SER A 310 15.99 30.39 19.96
N GLN A 311 14.96 29.87 19.29
CA GLN A 311 13.90 30.73 18.78
C GLN A 311 12.97 31.02 19.95
N GLU A 312 13.37 32.03 20.70
CA GLU A 312 12.51 32.81 21.57
C GLU A 312 11.76 33.81 20.69
N LYS A 313 10.48 33.54 20.44
CA LYS A 313 9.33 34.47 20.41
C LYS A 313 8.10 33.78 19.81
#